data_AF-A0A920H546-F1
#
_entry.id   AF-A0A920H546-F1
#
_cell.length_a   1.000
_cell.length_b   1.000
_cell.length_c   1.000
_cell.angle_alpha   90.00
_cell.angle_beta   90.00
_cell.angle_gamma   90.00
#
_symmetry.space_group_name_H-M   'P 1'
#
loop_
_entity.id
_entity.type
_entity.pdbx_description
1 polymer ?
#
loop_
_entity_poly.entity_id
_entity_poly.type
_entity_poly.pdbx_seq_one_letter_code
_entity_poly.pdbx_strand_id
1 'polypeptide(L)' 'MTTVAYLPDTNPIIDTAGQVKFVQDLFSNVKLCKVKVISAATKNLNGEQITSMMSLKVLVQ' A
#
# COMPACT_ATOMS: atom_id res chain seq x y z
N MET A 1 9.71 -19.07 -0.52
CA MET A 1 8.61 -18.21 -0.04
C MET A 1 8.30 -17.22 -1.16
N THR A 2 7.07 -17.14 -1.68
CA THR A 2 6.82 -16.46 -2.99
C THR A 2 5.84 -15.29 -2.95
N THR A 3 5.28 -14.94 -1.79
CA THR A 3 4.48 -13.72 -1.61
C THR A 3 4.77 -13.08 -0.26
N VAL A 4 5.00 -11.77 -0.23
CA VAL A 4 5.20 -10.97 0.98
C VAL A 4 4.14 -9.88 1.08
N ALA A 5 3.71 -9.57 2.30
CA ALA A 5 2.85 -8.44 2.59
C ALA A 5 3.71 -7.24 3.02
N TYR A 6 3.55 -6.10 2.36
CA TYR A 6 4.29 -4.88 2.64
C TYR A 6 3.47 -3.99 3.57
N LEU A 7 4.04 -3.66 4.73
CA LEU A 7 3.37 -2.89 5.77
C LEU A 7 3.26 -1.40 5.41
N PRO A 8 2.25 -0.69 5.92
CA PRO A 8 2.00 0.72 5.61
C PRO A 8 2.82 1.71 6.45
N ASP A 9 3.66 1.24 7.38
CA ASP A 9 4.44 2.04 8.33
C ASP A 9 5.72 2.67 7.74
N THR A 10 5.74 2.85 6.42
CA THR A 10 6.82 3.53 5.71
C THR A 10 6.78 5.05 5.91
N ASN A 11 7.83 5.74 5.45
CA ASN A 11 7.87 7.20 5.38
C ASN A 11 8.02 7.64 3.91
N PRO A 12 6.97 8.16 3.25
CA PRO A 12 5.64 8.47 3.78
C PRO A 12 4.77 7.22 4.04
N ILE A 13 3.79 7.35 4.94
CA ILE A 13 2.83 6.27 5.31
C ILE A 13 1.97 5.94 4.10
N ILE A 14 1.69 4.65 3.85
CA ILE A 14 0.87 4.20 2.72
C ILE A 14 -0.62 4.35 3.05
N ASP A 15 -1.15 5.56 2.92
CA ASP A 15 -2.56 5.89 3.17
C ASP A 15 -3.27 6.47 1.93
N THR A 16 -2.57 6.62 0.80
CA THR A 16 -3.16 7.08 -0.46
C THR A 16 -2.99 6.08 -1.59
N ALA A 17 -3.91 6.16 -2.55
CA ALA A 17 -3.87 5.44 -3.81
C ALA A 17 -2.53 5.63 -4.57
N GLY A 18 -1.98 6.84 -4.58
CA GLY A 18 -0.72 7.15 -5.26
C GLY A 18 0.48 6.40 -4.67
N GLN A 19 0.57 6.30 -3.34
CA GLN A 19 1.65 5.59 -2.67
C GLN A 19 1.55 4.07 -2.89
N VAL A 20 0.34 3.52 -2.85
CA VAL A 20 0.12 2.10 -3.17
C VAL A 20 0.61 1.79 -4.58
N LYS A 21 0.29 2.64 -5.55
CA LYS A 21 0.75 2.47 -6.94
C LYS A 21 2.27 2.56 -7.06
N PHE A 22 2.88 3.56 -6.41
CA PHE A 22 4.33 3.72 -6.40
C PHE A 22 5.07 2.47 -5.89
N VAL A 23 4.60 1.89 -4.79
CA VAL A 23 5.19 0.67 -4.22
C VAL A 23 4.97 -0.53 -5.15
N GLN A 24 3.79 -0.67 -5.76
CA GLN A 24 3.55 -1.71 -6.75
C GLN A 24 4.47 -1.58 -7.98
N ASP A 25 4.67 -0.37 -8.50
CA ASP A 25 5.58 -0.11 -9.62
C ASP A 25 7.04 -0.39 -9.24
N LEU A 26 7.46 -0.04 -8.02
CA LEU A 26 8.80 -0.34 -7.49
C LEU A 26 9.08 -1.85 -7.51
N PHE A 27 8.15 -2.65 -6.99
CA PHE A 27 8.32 -4.10 -6.90
C PHE A 27 8.05 -4.84 -8.22
N SER A 28 7.32 -4.24 -9.16
CA SER A 28 7.11 -4.80 -10.50
C SER A 28 8.42 -4.97 -11.28
N ASN A 29 9.42 -4.14 -10.99
CA ASN A 29 10.74 -4.20 -11.61
C ASN A 29 11.64 -5.30 -11.01
N VAL A 30 11.47 -5.63 -9.73
CA VAL A 30 12.35 -6.55 -9.00
C VAL A 30 12.11 -8.01 -9.42
N LYS A 31 10.86 -8.40 -9.75
CA LYS A 31 10.44 -9.75 -10.21
C LYS A 31 10.89 -10.94 -9.35
N LEU A 32 11.45 -10.72 -8.16
CA LEU A 32 11.92 -11.78 -7.26
C LEU A 32 10.77 -12.45 -6.51
N CYS A 33 9.77 -11.68 -6.06
CA CYS A 33 8.66 -12.17 -5.24
C CYS A 33 7.36 -11.38 -5.53
N LYS A 34 6.19 -11.98 -5.28
CA LYS A 34 4.92 -11.25 -5.31
C LYS A 34 4.81 -10.38 -4.07
N VAL A 35 4.46 -9.10 -4.24
CA VAL A 35 4.27 -8.17 -3.12
C VAL A 35 2.81 -7.74 -3.08
N LYS A 36 2.19 -7.85 -1.90
CA LYS A 36 0.85 -7.32 -1.62
C LYS A 36 0.99 -6.15 -0.66
N VAL A 37 0.63 -4.95 -1.10
CA VAL A 37 0.74 -3.74 -0.29
C VAL A 37 -0.48 -3.62 0.62
N ILE A 38 -0.23 -3.48 1.92
CA ILE A 38 -1.25 -3.14 2.92
C ILE A 38 -1.29 -1.62 3.04
N SER A 39 -2.50 -1.04 3.08
CA SER A 39 -2.70 0.39 3.31
C SER A 39 -3.09 0.65 4.76
N ALA A 40 -2.75 1.84 5.26
CA ALA A 40 -3.15 2.27 6.59
C ALA A 40 -4.66 2.46 6.67
N ALA A 41 -5.28 1.96 7.75
CA ALA A 41 -6.71 2.12 7.99
C ALA A 41 -7.12 3.59 8.23
N THR A 42 -6.18 4.39 8.74
CA THR A 42 -6.36 5.83 9.01
C THR A 42 -5.26 6.64 8.35
N LYS A 43 -5.58 7.89 7.99
CA LYS A 43 -4.60 8.82 7.43
C LYS A 43 -3.47 9.04 8.42
N ASN A 44 -2.23 8.97 7.96
CA ASN A 44 -1.03 9.09 8.79
C ASN A 44 -0.99 8.19 10.04
N LEU A 45 -1.77 7.09 10.09
CA LEU A 45 -1.92 6.25 11.28
C LEU A 45 -2.39 7.02 12.54
N ASN A 46 -3.03 8.18 12.38
CA ASN A 46 -3.35 9.08 13.50
C ASN A 46 -4.64 8.72 14.26
N GLY A 47 -5.48 7.84 13.72
CA GLY A 47 -6.75 7.45 14.34
C GLY A 47 -7.93 8.40 14.10
N GLU A 48 -7.72 9.55 13.46
CA GLU A 48 -8.73 10.62 13.34
C GLU A 48 -9.56 10.52 12.04
N GLN A 49 -8.92 10.15 10.93
CA GLN A 49 -9.56 10.09 9.62
C GLN A 49 -9.39 8.71 9.00
N ILE A 50 -10.50 8.05 8.70
CA ILE A 50 -10.49 6.76 7.99
C ILE A 50 -10.02 6.99 6.55
N THR A 51 -9.11 6.13 6.10
CA THR A 51 -8.62 6.15 4.73
C THR A 51 -9.72 5.68 3.76
N SER A 52 -9.83 6.33 2.60
CA SER A 52 -10.81 5.96 1.58
C SER A 52 -10.54 4.56 1.00
N MET A 53 -11.24 3.55 1.53
CA MET A 53 -11.14 2.16 1.05
C MET A 53 -11.56 1.99 -0.42
N MET A 54 -12.51 2.80 -0.89
CA MET A 54 -12.98 2.73 -2.28
C MET A 54 -11.88 3.19 -3.25
N SER A 55 -11.15 4.25 -2.90
CA SER A 55 -10.02 4.74 -3.70
C SER A 55 -8.86 3.75 -3.75
N LEU A 56 -8.70 2.92 -2.71
CA LEU A 56 -7.67 1.89 -2.62
C LEU A 56 -8.05 0.60 -3.37
N LYS A 57 -9.33 0.22 -3.37
CA LYS A 57 -9.81 -1.01 -4.03
C LYS A 57 -9.56 -1.03 -5.55
N VAL A 58 -9.65 0.13 -6.20
CA VAL A 58 -9.44 0.27 -7.66
C VAL A 58 -8.00 -0.06 -8.08
N LEU A 59 -7.03 0.03 -7.16
CA LEU A 59 -5.61 -0.25 -7.41
C LEU A 59 -5.18 -1.68 -7.06
N VAL A 60 -6.09 -2.50 -6.53
CA VAL A 60 -5.81 -3.88 -6.09
C VAL A 60 -6.41 -4.93 -7.05
N GLN A 61 -7.09 -4.50 -8.13
CA GLN A 61 -7.59 -5.39 -9.18
C GLN A 61 -6.49 -5.81 -10.16
#